data_AF-A0A524GBX7-F1
#
_entry.id   AF-A0A524GBX7-F1
#
_cell.length_a   1.000
_cell.length_b   1.000
_cell.length_c   1.000
_cell.angle_alpha   90.00
_cell.angle_beta   90.00
_cell.angle_gamma   90.00
#
_symmetry.space_group_name_H-M   'P 1'
#
loop_
_entity.id
_entity.type
_entity.pdbx_description
1 polymer ?
#
loop_
_entity_poly.entity_id
_entity_poly.type
_entity_poly.pdbx_seq_one_letter_code
_entity_poly.pdbx_strand_id
1 'polypeptide(L)'
;MHKENIIFQRISWHFYEVPREILIIWRHFLLFNLNYFSIPLLLKTFFSPWRRYRESYSRGFDIGRFLETFFANLIYCTLGAIMRSFLIIIGLFSEAL
;
A
#
# COMPACT_ATOMS: atom_id res chain seq x y z
N MET A 1 -24.05 40.53 6.66
CA MET A 1 -24.78 39.41 6.02
C MET A 1 -24.92 39.73 4.55
N HIS A 2 -23.99 39.25 3.70
CA HIS A 2 -24.13 39.44 2.26
C HIS A 2 -25.28 38.54 1.78
N LYS A 3 -26.37 39.17 1.32
CA LYS A 3 -27.42 38.49 0.56
C LYS A 3 -26.81 38.11 -0.79
N GLU A 4 -26.09 37.00 -0.83
CA GLU A 4 -25.78 36.39 -2.11
C GLU A 4 -27.11 35.96 -2.76
N ASN A 5 -27.24 36.22 -4.06
CA ASN A 5 -28.40 35.77 -4.81
C ASN A 5 -28.51 34.25 -4.62
N ILE A 6 -29.68 33.77 -4.19
CA ILE A 6 -29.98 32.36 -3.89
C ILE A 6 -29.50 31.42 -5.02
N ILE A 7 -29.54 31.90 -6.26
CA ILE A 7 -29.05 31.19 -7.45
C ILE A 7 -27.53 30.98 -7.41
N PHE A 8 -26.76 31.99 -7.04
CA PHE A 8 -25.29 31.92 -6.97
C PHE A 8 -24.84 31.00 -5.85
N GLN A 9 -25.49 31.08 -4.69
CA GLN A 9 -25.23 30.19 -3.56
C GLN A 9 -25.52 28.72 -3.94
N ARG A 10 -26.58 28.47 -4.71
CA ARG A 10 -26.97 27.13 -5.17
C ARG A 10 -25.98 26.55 -6.19
N ILE A 11 -25.41 27.37 -7.07
CA ILE A 11 -24.35 26.96 -8.00
C ILE A 11 -23.06 26.70 -7.24
N SER A 12 -22.66 27.60 -6.34
CA SER A 12 -21.51 27.42 -5.45
C SER A 12 -21.59 26.11 -4.66
N TRP A 13 -22.73 25.86 -4.02
CA TRP A 13 -22.96 24.65 -3.25
C TRP A 13 -22.82 23.39 -4.11
N HIS A 14 -23.40 23.38 -5.31
CA HIS A 14 -23.42 22.21 -6.18
C HIS A 14 -22.05 21.92 -6.83
N PHE A 15 -21.29 22.96 -7.19
CA PHE A 15 -20.02 22.80 -7.91
C PHE A 15 -18.77 22.83 -7.03
N TYR A 16 -18.85 23.37 -5.82
CA TYR A 16 -17.71 23.45 -4.90
C TYR A 16 -17.91 22.67 -3.62
N GLU A 17 -19.06 22.81 -2.98
CA GLU A 17 -19.25 22.30 -1.62
C GLU A 17 -19.52 20.79 -1.63
N VAL A 18 -20.49 20.34 -2.42
CA VAL A 18 -20.82 18.91 -2.59
C VAL A 18 -19.64 18.07 -3.11
N PRO A 19 -18.96 18.42 -4.22
CA PRO A 19 -17.85 17.62 -4.71
C PRO A 19 -16.67 17.59 -3.73
N ARG A 20 -16.44 18.68 -2.98
CA ARG A 20 -15.44 18.70 -1.91
C ARG A 20 -15.78 17.73 -0.80
N GLU A 21 -17.03 17.70 -0.32
CA GLU A 21 -17.45 16.76 0.71
C GLU A 21 -17.36 15.30 0.23
N ILE A 22 -17.75 15.02 -1.02
CA ILE A 22 -17.60 13.69 -1.64
C ILE A 22 -16.11 13.27 -1.66
N LEU A 23 -15.21 14.17 -2.06
CA LEU A 23 -13.77 13.90 -2.05
C LEU A 23 -13.21 13.63 -0.66
N ILE A 24 -13.71 14.34 0.37
CA ILE A 24 -13.30 14.12 1.76
C ILE A 24 -13.73 12.73 2.24
N ILE A 25 -14.98 12.35 1.99
CA ILE A 25 -15.53 11.04 2.36
C ILE A 25 -14.76 9.93 1.63
N TRP A 26 -14.54 10.09 0.32
CA TRP A 26 -13.77 9.14 -0.47
C TRP A 26 -12.34 8.98 0.07
N ARG A 27 -11.68 10.08 0.44
CA ARG A 27 -10.35 10.04 1.06
C ARG A 27 -10.35 9.29 2.39
N HIS A 28 -11.38 9.44 3.22
CA HIS A 28 -11.49 8.71 4.49
C HIS A 28 -11.66 7.20 4.26
N PHE A 29 -12.46 6.80 3.27
CA PHE A 29 -12.59 5.40 2.86
C PHE A 29 -11.28 4.82 2.34
N LEU A 30 -10.59 5.54 1.46
CA LEU A 30 -9.27 5.16 0.94
C LEU A 30 -8.28 4.97 2.09
N LEU A 31 -8.19 5.94 3.01
CA LEU A 31 -7.28 5.85 4.16
C LEU A 31 -7.63 4.66 5.05
N PHE A 32 -8.92 4.41 5.30
CA PHE A 32 -9.36 3.27 6.09
C PHE A 32 -8.95 1.94 5.43
N ASN A 33 -9.21 1.78 4.13
CA ASN A 33 -8.88 0.56 3.38
C ASN A 33 -7.37 0.29 3.40
N LEU A 34 -6.55 1.31 3.10
CA LEU A 34 -5.09 1.23 3.13
C LEU A 34 -4.56 0.79 4.52
N ASN A 35 -5.19 1.25 5.60
CA ASN A 35 -4.81 0.85 6.96
C ASN A 35 -5.31 -0.56 7.30
N TYR A 36 -6.53 -0.92 6.92
CA TYR A 36 -7.11 -2.24 7.18
C TYR A 36 -6.26 -3.36 6.58
N PHE A 37 -5.86 -3.22 5.31
CA PHE A 37 -4.96 -4.17 4.65
C PHE A 37 -3.48 -3.93 4.95
N SER A 38 -3.14 -2.92 5.76
CA SER A 38 -1.74 -2.56 6.07
C SER A 38 -0.88 -2.36 4.81
N ILE A 39 -1.46 -1.81 3.74
CA ILE A 39 -0.79 -1.62 2.43
C ILE A 39 0.52 -0.82 2.56
N PRO A 40 0.61 0.29 3.33
CA PRO A 40 1.87 1.01 3.50
C PRO A 40 2.98 0.14 4.10
N LEU A 41 2.64 -0.75 5.04
CA LEU A 41 3.58 -1.68 5.67
C LEU A 41 3.99 -2.79 4.70
N LEU A 42 3.05 -3.32 3.92
CA LEU A 42 3.31 -4.33 2.89
C LEU A 42 4.27 -3.80 1.82
N LEU A 43 4.09 -2.54 1.39
CA LEU A 43 5.00 -1.86 0.47
C LEU A 43 6.38 -1.64 1.08
N LYS A 44 6.45 -1.16 2.34
CA LYS A 44 7.73 -0.95 3.04
C LYS A 44 8.51 -2.26 3.24
N THR A 45 7.81 -3.37 3.41
CA THR A 45 8.39 -4.71 3.62
C THR A 45 8.41 -5.58 2.36
N PHE A 46 8.15 -4.99 1.18
CA PHE A 46 7.97 -5.74 -0.05
C PHE A 46 9.18 -6.61 -0.41
N PHE A 47 10.38 -6.03 -0.32
CA PHE A 47 11.67 -6.72 -0.51
C PHE A 47 12.30 -7.21 0.80
N SER A 48 11.52 -7.29 1.88
CA SER A 48 11.99 -7.89 3.12
C SER A 48 11.91 -9.41 3.00
N PRO A 49 12.95 -10.15 3.42
CA PRO A 49 12.92 -11.61 3.44
C PRO A 49 11.71 -12.12 4.25
N TRP A 50 11.08 -13.17 3.73
CA TRP A 50 9.92 -13.79 4.36
C TRP A 50 10.34 -14.76 5.47
N ARG A 51 9.91 -14.48 6.70
CA ARG A 51 10.29 -15.22 7.92
C ARG A 51 11.82 -15.29 8.12
N ARG A 52 12.23 -15.72 9.31
CA ARG A 52 13.64 -15.70 9.76
C ARG A 52 14.50 -16.80 9.11
N TYR A 53 14.20 -17.22 7.88
CA TYR A 53 15.00 -18.16 7.09
C TYR A 53 16.18 -17.44 6.45
N ARG A 54 16.93 -16.67 7.25
CA ARG A 54 18.18 -16.06 6.80
C ARG A 54 19.29 -17.04 7.16
N GLU A 55 19.70 -17.82 6.18
CA GLU A 55 20.95 -18.58 6.26
C GLU A 55 22.08 -17.58 6.58
N SER A 56 22.83 -17.84 7.65
CA SER A 56 23.93 -16.96 8.04
C SER A 56 25.09 -17.17 7.07
N TYR A 57 25.62 -16.09 6.49
CA TYR A 57 26.82 -16.18 5.66
C TYR A 57 27.93 -16.88 6.43
N SER A 58 28.49 -17.93 5.82
CA SER A 58 29.60 -18.70 6.38
C SER A 58 30.80 -17.77 6.68
N ARG A 59 31.49 -17.98 7.80
CA ARG A 59 32.70 -17.21 8.14
C ARG A 59 33.85 -17.67 7.23
N GLY A 60 34.17 -16.87 6.21
CA GLY A 60 35.28 -17.12 5.27
C GLY A 60 35.05 -16.50 3.89
N PHE A 61 36.08 -16.47 3.05
CA PHE A 61 36.00 -16.00 1.65
C PHE A 61 35.64 -17.18 0.71
N ASP A 62 34.44 -17.73 0.87
CA ASP A 62 33.94 -18.85 0.07
C ASP A 62 32.82 -18.37 -0.86
N ILE A 63 33.21 -17.97 -2.08
CA ILE A 63 32.29 -17.40 -3.09
C ILE A 63 31.16 -18.38 -3.45
N GLY A 64 31.43 -19.68 -3.46
CA GLY A 64 30.41 -20.69 -3.78
C GLY A 64 29.28 -20.68 -2.75
N ARG A 65 29.63 -20.77 -1.45
CA ARG A 65 28.66 -20.69 -0.35
C ARG A 65 27.97 -19.34 -0.25
N PHE A 66 28.67 -18.26 -0.58
CA PHE A 66 28.08 -16.92 -0.60
C PHE A 66 26.95 -16.82 -1.63
N LEU A 67 27.18 -17.29 -2.86
CA LEU A 67 26.16 -17.28 -3.92
C LEU A 67 24.98 -18.19 -3.57
N GLU A 68 25.24 -19.38 -3.03
CA GLU A 68 24.18 -20.29 -2.58
C GLU A 68 23.26 -19.63 -1.53
N THR A 69 23.85 -19.00 -0.52
CA THR A 69 23.12 -18.26 0.53
C THR A 69 22.36 -17.06 -0.03
N PHE A 70 22.94 -16.37 -1.01
CA PHE A 70 22.31 -15.23 -1.68
C PHE A 70 21.06 -15.66 -2.47
N PHE A 71 21.18 -16.70 -3.31
CA PHE A 71 20.05 -17.21 -4.09
C PHE A 71 18.97 -17.82 -3.19
N ALA A 72 19.34 -18.51 -2.11
CA ALA A 72 18.38 -18.99 -1.12
C ALA A 72 17.57 -17.83 -0.49
N ASN A 73 18.24 -16.77 -0.02
CA ASN A 73 17.57 -15.58 0.50
C ASN A 73 16.71 -14.87 -0.56
N LEU A 74 17.16 -14.85 -1.83
CA LEU A 74 16.41 -14.24 -2.92
C LEU A 74 15.10 -14.97 -3.20
N ILE A 75 15.10 -16.31 -3.15
CA ILE A 75 13.90 -17.12 -3.29
C ILE A 75 12.91 -16.82 -2.15
N TYR A 76 13.38 -16.78 -0.89
CA TYR A 76 12.52 -16.46 0.25
C TYR A 76 11.99 -15.03 0.23
N CYS A 77 12.78 -14.07 -0.25
CA CYS A 77 12.31 -12.70 -0.47
C CYS A 77 11.23 -12.63 -1.56
N THR A 78 11.43 -13.35 -2.66
CA THR A 78 10.48 -13.41 -3.79
C THR A 78 9.14 -14.01 -3.35
N LEU A 79 9.16 -15.11 -2.60
CA LEU A 79 7.94 -15.70 -2.02
C LEU A 79 7.20 -14.69 -1.14
N GLY A 80 7.94 -13.93 -0.33
CA GLY A 80 7.34 -12.88 0.49
C GLY A 80 6.75 -11.73 -0.33
N ALA A 81 7.42 -11.31 -1.39
CA ALA A 81 6.92 -10.30 -2.31
C ALA A 81 5.62 -10.77 -3.01
N ILE A 82 5.56 -12.03 -3.42
CA ILE A 82 4.37 -12.65 -4.02
C ILE A 82 3.19 -12.56 -3.03
N MET A 83 3.34 -13.06 -1.81
CA MET A 83 2.27 -13.02 -0.79
C MET A 83 1.78 -11.60 -0.51
N ARG A 84 2.71 -10.63 -0.40
CA ARG A 84 2.36 -9.21 -0.19
C ARG A 84 1.66 -8.61 -1.41
N SER A 85 2.06 -8.99 -2.63
CA SER A 85 1.40 -8.53 -3.85
C SER A 85 -0.05 -8.97 -3.92
N PHE A 86 -0.37 -10.22 -3.54
CA PHE A 86 -1.75 -10.69 -3.43
C PHE A 86 -2.58 -9.85 -2.45
N LEU A 87 -2.06 -9.56 -1.26
CA LEU A 87 -2.76 -8.73 -0.27
C LEU A 87 -2.98 -7.29 -0.77
N ILE A 88 -1.97 -6.70 -1.42
CA ILE A 88 -2.08 -5.36 -2.01
C ILE A 88 -3.14 -5.33 -3.11
N ILE A 89 -3.14 -6.33 -4.00
CA ILE A 89 -4.12 -6.45 -5.09
C ILE A 89 -5.54 -6.61 -4.53
N ILE A 90 -5.75 -7.50 -3.56
CA ILE A 90 -7.07 -7.71 -2.94
C ILE A 90 -7.54 -6.43 -2.24
N GLY A 91 -6.65 -5.76 -1.50
CA GLY A 91 -6.98 -4.49 -0.84
C GLY A 91 -7.41 -3.42 -1.84
N LEU A 92 -6.64 -3.22 -2.93
CA LEU A 92 -7.01 -2.31 -4.02
C LEU A 92 -8.33 -2.69 -4.70
N PHE A 93 -8.56 -3.99 -4.93
CA PHE A 93 -9.78 -4.45 -5.59
C PHE A 93 -11.02 -4.27 -4.70
N SER A 94 -10.86 -4.42 -3.38
CA SER A 94 -11.94 -4.18 -2.42
C SER A 94 -12.39 -2.73 -2.33
N GLU A 95 -11.58 -1.78 -2.82
CA GLU A 95 -11.95 -0.38 -2.94
C GLU A 95 -12.77 -0.11 -4.20
N ALA A 96 -12.53 -0.89 -5.26
CA ALA A 96 -13.16 -0.70 -6.57
C ALA A 96 -14.51 -1.43 -6.73
N LEU A 97 -14.82 -2.38 -5.85
CA LEU A 97 -16.06 -3.17 -5.82
C LEU A 97 -17.08 -2.58 -4.83
#